data_AF-A0A966NDI4-F1
#
_entry.id   AF-A0A966NDI4-F1
#
_cell.length_a   1.000
_cell.length_b   1.000
_cell.length_c   1.000
_cell.angle_alpha   90.00
_cell.angle_beta   90.00
_cell.angle_gamma   90.00
#
_symmetry.space_group_name_H-M   'P 1'
#
loop_
_entity.id
_entity.type
_entity.pdbx_description
1 polymer ?
#
loop_
_entity_poly.entity_id
_entity_poly.type
_entity_poly.pdbx_seq_one_letter_code
_entity_poly.pdbx_strand_id
1 'polypeptide(L)' 'DAPFVFHGVQQIFDPPVQLKNWPKKDRQSRIVVIARNLTQFQLQKSLEMLRIQPDS' A
#
# COMPACT_ATOMS: atom_id res chain seq x y z
N ASP A 1 8.03 9.54 12.07
CA ASP A 1 8.28 9.27 10.65
C ASP A 1 8.62 7.79 10.43
N ALA A 2 7.61 6.93 10.62
CA ALA A 2 7.74 5.48 10.53
C ALA A 2 6.59 4.91 9.69
N PRO A 3 6.80 3.82 8.94
CA PRO A 3 5.82 3.33 7.98
C PRO A 3 4.64 2.68 8.70
N PHE A 4 3.51 2.63 7.99
CA PHE A 4 2.35 1.82 8.36
C PHE A 4 2.34 0.52 7.56
N VAL A 5 1.88 -0.54 8.20
CA VAL A 5 1.58 -1.83 7.55
C VAL A 5 0.09 -2.07 7.67
N PHE A 6 -0.50 -2.51 6.56
CA PHE A 6 -1.86 -3.02 6.50
C PHE A 6 -1.83 -4.36 5.77
N HIS A 7 -2.81 -5.20 6.07
CA HIS A 7 -3.06 -6.40 5.29
C HIS A 7 -4.57 -6.61 5.18
N GLY A 8 -4.98 -7.28 4.12
CA GLY A 8 -6.37 -7.61 3.92
C GLY A 8 -6.51 -8.92 3.16
N VAL A 9 -7.61 -9.61 3.40
CA VAL A 9 -7.99 -10.84 2.71
C VAL A 9 -9.40 -10.65 2.20
N GLN A 10 -9.56 -10.70 0.87
CA GLN A 10 -10.82 -10.44 0.19
C GLN A 10 -11.38 -9.06 0.57
N GLN A 11 -12.45 -9.01 1.36
CA GLN A 11 -13.14 -7.79 1.79
C GLN A 11 -12.80 -7.33 3.20
N ILE A 12 -12.01 -8.12 3.94
CA ILE A 12 -11.63 -7.84 5.32
C ILE A 12 -10.26 -7.19 5.32
N PHE A 13 -10.13 -6.09 6.06
CA PHE A 13 -8.88 -5.36 6.26
C PHE A 13 -8.60 -5.22 7.75
N ASP A 14 -7.37 -5.55 8.13
CA ASP A 14 -6.89 -5.26 9.47
C ASP A 14 -6.60 -3.77 9.61
N PRO A 15 -6.84 -3.18 10.81
CA PRO A 15 -6.46 -1.81 11.08
C PRO A 15 -4.97 -1.58 10.77
N PRO A 16 -4.61 -0.45 10.13
CA PRO A 16 -3.22 -0.13 9.89
C PRO A 16 -2.42 -0.06 11.20
N VAL A 17 -1.25 -0.70 11.23
CA VAL A 17 -0.35 -0.67 12.39
C VAL A 17 0.90 0.10 12.02
N GLN A 18 1.26 1.08 12.86
CA GLN A 18 2.52 1.79 12.70
C GLN A 18 3.69 0.93 13.18
N LEU A 19 4.73 0.79 12.36
CA LEU A 19 5.96 0.13 12.78
C LEU A 19 6.81 1.06 13.65
N LYS A 20 7.70 0.48 14.47
CA LYS A 20 8.65 1.24 15.30
C LYS A 20 9.64 2.05 14.45
N ASN A 21 10.05 1.50 13.31
CA ASN A 21 11.05 2.08 12.42
C ASN A 21 10.90 1.54 10.99
N TRP A 22 11.64 2.14 10.06
CA TRP A 22 11.76 1.61 8.71
C TRP A 22 12.55 0.30 8.71
N PRO A 23 12.04 -0.76 8.06
CA PRO A 23 12.74 -2.06 8.02
C PRO A 23 13.95 -2.06 7.08
N LYS A 24 14.06 -1.07 6.17
CA LYS A 24 15.17 -0.87 5.24
C LYS A 24 15.59 0.59 5.21
N LYS A 25 16.74 0.87 4.59
CA LYS A 25 17.29 2.24 4.46
C LYS A 25 16.44 3.13 3.55
N ASP A 26 15.74 2.54 2.58
CA ASP A 26 14.88 3.25 1.64
C ASP A 26 13.46 3.46 2.20
N ARG A 27 12.92 4.66 1.98
CA ARG A 27 11.53 4.99 2.34
C ARG A 27 10.59 4.68 1.18
N GLN A 28 10.53 3.41 0.79
CA GLN A 28 9.67 2.94 -0.32
C GLN A 28 8.50 2.13 0.20
N SER A 29 7.30 2.43 -0.31
CA SER A 29 6.12 1.59 -0.13
C SER A 29 6.24 0.32 -0.99
N ARG A 30 6.00 -0.84 -0.38
CA ARG A 30 6.02 -2.14 -1.07
C ARG A 30 4.67 -2.81 -0.85
N ILE A 31 3.96 -3.10 -1.94
CA ILE A 31 2.60 -3.66 -1.92
C ILE A 31 2.60 -4.95 -2.73
N VAL A 32 2.04 -6.01 -2.16
CA VAL A 32 1.82 -7.29 -2.84
C VAL A 32 0.31 -7.49 -2.97
N VAL A 33 -0.15 -7.72 -4.19
CA VAL A 33 -1.57 -7.98 -4.48
C VAL A 33 -1.70 -9.37 -5.06
N ILE A 34 -2.54 -10.20 -4.44
CA ILE A 34 -2.88 -11.54 -4.90
C ILE A 34 -4.33 -11.48 -5.36
N ALA A 35 -4.57 -11.46 -6.67
CA ALA A 35 -5.89 -11.31 -7.26
C ALA A 35 -6.09 -12.24 -8.47
N ARG A 36 -7.34 -12.52 -8.81
CA ARG A 36 -7.74 -13.23 -10.03
C ARG A 36 -8.58 -12.28 -10.90
N ASN A 37 -8.40 -12.35 -12.23
CA ASN A 37 -9.13 -11.52 -13.20
C ASN A 37 -8.95 -10.00 -13.03
N LEU A 38 -7.82 -9.57 -12.45
CA LEU A 38 -7.45 -8.16 -12.36
C LEU A 38 -6.34 -7.86 -13.38
N THR A 39 -6.53 -6.87 -14.24
CA THR A 39 -5.49 -6.46 -15.19
C THR A 39 -4.45 -5.58 -14.51
N GLN A 40 -3.21 -5.61 -15.01
CA GLN A 40 -2.15 -4.73 -14.52
C GLN A 40 -2.53 -3.25 -14.61
N PHE A 41 -3.20 -2.85 -15.69
CA PHE A 41 -3.65 -1.47 -15.89
C PHE A 41 -4.64 -1.02 -14.81
N GLN A 42 -5.65 -1.84 -14.49
CA GLN A 42 -6.59 -1.54 -13.41
C GLN A 42 -5.88 -1.39 -12.07
N LEU A 43 -4.98 -2.32 -11.74
CA LEU A 43 -4.21 -2.27 -10.50
C LEU A 43 -3.33 -1.02 -10.42
N GLN A 44 -2.62 -0.70 -11.50
CA GLN A 44 -1.74 0.46 -11.55
C GLN A 44 -2.53 1.76 -11.38
N LYS A 45 -3.65 1.91 -12.06
CA LYS A 45 -4.55 3.08 -11.91
C LYS A 45 -5.05 3.25 -10.47
N SER A 46 -5.40 2.15 -9.79
CA SER A 46 -5.79 2.21 -8.37
C SER A 46 -4.65 2.68 -7.45
N LEU A 47 -3.41 2.27 -7.73
CA LEU A 47 -2.24 2.65 -6.95
C LEU A 47 -1.73 4.07 -7.27
N GLU A 48 -1.98 4.58 -8.47
CA GLU A 48 -1.64 5.97 -8.84
C GLU A 48 -2.33 7.00 -7.95
N MET A 49 -3.54 6.70 -7.46
CA MET A 49 -4.24 7.55 -6.49
C MET A 49 -3.43 7.79 -5.21
N LEU A 50 -2.58 6.84 -4.79
CA LEU A 50 -1.73 6.98 -3.61
C LEU A 50 -0.52 7.90 -3.84
N ARG A 51 -0.23 8.26 -5.10
CA ARG A 51 0.86 9.17 -5.47
C ARG A 51 0.41 10.62 -5.55
N ILE A 52 -0.89 10.89 -5.48
CA ILE A 52 -1.43 12.25 -5.43
C ILE A 52 -0.99 12.83 -4.08
N GLN A 53 0.01 13.70 -4.10
CA GLN A 53 0.30 14.53 -2.94
C GLN A 53 -0.91 15.45 -2.74
N PRO A 54 -1.50 15.53 -1.53
CA PRO A 54 -2.44 16.59 -1.27
C PRO A 54 -1.72 17.92 -1.53
N ASP A 55 -2.33 18.77 -2.35
CA ASP A 55 -1.82 20.11 -2.64
C ASP A 55 -1.46 20.78 -1.31
N SER A 56 -0.20 21.23 -1.20
CA SER A 56 0.33 21.91 0.00
C SER A 56 -0.36 23.23 0.29
#